data_AF-A0A8J3DBU6-F1
#
_entry.id   AF-A0A8J3DBU6-F1
#
_cell.length_a   1.000
_cell.length_b   1.000
_cell.length_c   1.000
_cell.angle_alpha   90.00
_cell.angle_beta   90.00
_cell.angle_gamma   90.00
#
_symmetry.space_group_name_H-M   'P 1'
#
loop_
_entity.id
_entity.type
_entity.pdbx_description
1 polymer ?
#
loop_
_entity_poly.entity_id
_entity_poly.type
_entity_poly.pdbx_seq_one_letter_code
_entity_poly.pdbx_strand_id
1 'polypeptide(L)' 'MLEDHLGYGDEKKGGRPPWCPVLLLKVLILQRFFDLPDEETEFQILDRFSFLRFLGLRPGDVASKPP' A
#
# COMPACT_ATOMS: atom_id res chain seq x y z
N MET A 1 -2.59 3.81 -16.91
CA MET A 1 -3.28 3.81 -15.59
C MET A 1 -2.79 5.02 -14.80
N LEU A 2 -3.50 5.48 -13.75
CA LEU A 2 -3.17 6.70 -12.98
C LEU A 2 -1.73 6.76 -12.41
N GLU A 3 -1.04 5.63 -12.41
CA GLU A 3 0.30 5.38 -11.89
C GLU A 3 1.38 6.18 -12.63
N ASP A 4 1.24 6.34 -13.96
CA ASP A 4 2.19 7.08 -14.81
C ASP A 4 2.23 8.59 -14.53
N HIS A 5 1.16 9.17 -13.97
CA HIS A 5 1.02 10.63 -13.85
C HIS A 5 1.55 11.19 -12.53
N LEU A 6 1.86 10.32 -11.56
CA LEU A 6 2.23 10.73 -10.20
C LEU A 6 3.76 10.81 -9.99
N GLY A 7 4.57 10.56 -11.02
CA GLY A 7 6.02 10.72 -10.95
C GLY A 7 6.71 9.83 -9.90
N TYR A 8 6.08 8.70 -9.56
CA TYR A 8 6.51 7.83 -8.47
C TYR A 8 7.64 6.84 -8.86
N GLY A 9 8.22 6.98 -10.05
CA GLY A 9 9.25 6.09 -10.60
C GLY A 9 10.71 6.60 -10.53
N ASP A 10 11.00 7.72 -9.88
CA ASP A 10 12.40 8.20 -9.78
C ASP A 10 13.08 7.66 -8.52
N GLU A 11 13.55 6.42 -8.62
CA GLU A 11 14.36 5.70 -7.62
C GLU A 11 15.73 6.35 -7.33
N LYS A 12 16.02 7.53 -7.91
CA LYS A 12 17.35 8.16 -7.88
C LYS A 12 17.63 9.03 -6.66
N LYS A 13 16.63 9.29 -5.81
CA LYS A 13 16.82 10.06 -4.58
C LYS A 13 16.74 9.15 -3.36
N GLY A 14 17.91 8.76 -2.86
CA GLY A 14 18.07 7.94 -1.67
C GLY A 14 17.18 8.41 -0.51
N GLY A 15 16.35 7.49 -0.03
CA GLY A 15 15.41 7.63 1.07
C GLY A 15 14.48 6.42 1.10
N ARG A 16 13.85 6.13 2.26
CA ARG A 16 12.77 5.11 2.32
C ARG A 16 11.73 5.53 1.27
N PRO A 17 11.40 4.67 0.28
CA PRO A 17 10.45 5.05 -0.77
C PRO A 17 9.22 5.68 -0.11
N PRO A 18 8.82 6.91 -0.47
CA PRO A 18 7.56 7.48 0.02
C PRO A 18 6.48 6.44 -0.30
N TRP A 19 5.55 6.07 0.58
CA TRP A 19 4.56 5.06 0.19
C TRP A 19 3.80 5.50 -1.07
N CYS A 20 3.52 4.57 -2.01
CA CYS A 20 2.77 4.89 -3.23
C CYS A 20 1.50 5.65 -2.82
N PRO A 21 1.26 6.89 -3.29
CA PRO A 21 0.02 7.60 -2.97
C PRO A 21 -1.23 6.81 -3.38
N VAL A 22 -1.08 5.95 -4.41
CA VAL A 22 -2.08 4.96 -4.82
C VAL A 22 -2.33 3.89 -3.75
N LEU A 23 -1.28 3.38 -3.09
CA LEU A 23 -1.41 2.42 -2.00
C LEU A 23 -2.10 3.06 -0.80
N LEU A 24 -1.70 4.28 -0.43
CA LEU A 24 -2.34 5.02 0.65
C LEU A 24 -3.82 5.27 0.36
N LEU A 25 -4.18 5.66 -0.86
CA LEU A 25 -5.57 5.82 -1.28
C LEU A 25 -6.36 4.50 -1.13
N LYS A 26 -5.78 3.37 -1.52
CA LYS A 26 -6.43 2.06 -1.34
C LYS A 26 -6.62 1.71 0.13
N VAL A 27 -5.68 2.05 1.01
CA VAL A 27 -5.80 1.86 2.47
C VAL A 27 -6.92 2.72 3.03
N LEU A 28 -7.00 4.01 2.66
CA LEU A 28 -8.09 4.91 3.07
C LEU A 28 -9.47 4.41 2.62
N ILE A 29 -9.56 3.81 1.43
CA ILE A 29 -10.78 3.16 0.94
C ILE A 29 -11.15 1.99 1.85
N LEU A 30 -10.20 1.11 2.20
CA LEU A 30 -10.45 -0.01 3.11
C LEU A 30 -10.89 0.47 4.49
N GLN A 31 -10.23 1.49 5.05
CA GLN A 31 -10.63 2.12 6.32
C GLN A 31 -12.08 2.57 6.28
N ARG A 32 -12.50 3.23 5.19
CA ARG A 32 -13.88 3.76 5.08
C ARG A 32 -14.93 2.67 4.88
N PHE A 33 -14.61 1.59 4.17
CA PHE A 33 -15.54 0.49 3.88
C PHE A 33 -15.73 -0.47 5.07
N PHE A 34 -14.70 -0.64 5.89
CA PHE A 34 -14.72 -1.54 7.05
C PHE A 34 -14.82 -0.80 8.39
N ASP A 35 -14.94 0.54 8.38
CA ASP A 35 -14.97 1.41 9.57
C ASP A 35 -13.82 1.09 10.55
N LEU A 36 -12.63 0.81 9.98
CA LEU A 36 -11.45 0.42 10.74
C LEU A 36 -10.63 1.66 11.16
N PRO A 37 -10.16 1.72 12.42
CA PRO A 37 -9.18 2.71 12.83
C PRO A 37 -7.82 2.43 12.17
N ASP A 38 -6.98 3.46 12.10
CA ASP A 38 -5.70 3.43 11.39
C ASP A 38 -4.78 2.30 11.90
N GLU A 39 -4.65 2.17 13.23
CA GLU A 39 -3.87 1.11 13.88
C GLU A 39 -4.39 -0.30 13.55
N GLU A 40 -5.71 -0.50 13.56
CA GLU A 40 -6.30 -1.83 13.30
C GLU A 40 -6.23 -2.20 11.82
N THR A 41 -6.23 -1.18 10.94
CA THR A 41 -6.12 -1.38 9.50
C THR A 41 -4.80 -2.05 9.13
N GLU A 42 -3.69 -1.71 9.77
CA GLU A 42 -2.40 -2.36 9.51
C GLU A 42 -2.45 -3.85 9.82
N PHE A 43 -3.02 -4.23 10.97
CA PHE A 43 -3.17 -5.64 11.36
C PHE A 43 -4.14 -6.40 10.44
N GLN A 44 -5.27 -5.78 10.10
CA GLN A 44 -6.26 -6.38 9.21
C GLN A 44 -5.72 -6.56 7.79
N ILE A 45 -4.87 -5.67 7.30
CA ILE A 45 -4.20 -5.82 6.01
C ILE A 45 -3.29 -7.04 6.01
N LEU A 46 -2.52 -7.26 7.07
CA LEU A 46 -1.59 -8.39 7.16
C LEU A 46 -2.31 -9.74 7.34
N ASP A 47 -3.45 -9.75 8.05
CA ASP A 47 -4.22 -10.96 8.32
C ASP A 47 -5.14 -11.36 7.13
N ARG A 48 -5.64 -10.38 6.38
CA ARG A 48 -6.60 -10.63 5.30
C ARG A 48 -5.91 -10.71 3.94
N PHE A 49 -5.75 -11.93 3.42
CA PHE A 49 -5.27 -12.16 2.05
C PHE A 49 -6.05 -11.40 0.97
N SER A 50 -7.35 -11.14 1.19
CA SER A 50 -8.17 -10.32 0.29
C SER A 50 -7.72 -8.85 0.27
N PHE A 51 -7.24 -8.31 1.39
CA PHE A 51 -6.72 -6.95 1.48
C PHE A 51 -5.34 -6.86 0.85
N LEU A 52 -4.47 -7.84 1.11
CA LEU A 52 -3.17 -7.96 0.43
C LEU A 52 -3.34 -7.98 -1.10
N ARG A 53 -4.23 -8.82 -1.63
CA ARG A 53 -4.53 -8.84 -3.08
C ARG A 53 -5.07 -7.51 -3.60
N PHE A 54 -5.93 -6.82 -2.86
CA PHE A 54 -6.47 -5.52 -3.25
C PHE A 54 -5.40 -4.42 -3.30
N LEU A 55 -4.52 -4.42 -2.30
CA LEU A 55 -3.37 -3.51 -2.23
C LEU A 55 -2.28 -3.85 -3.25
N GLY A 56 -2.31 -5.05 -3.83
CA GLY A 56 -1.26 -5.55 -4.71
C GLY A 56 -0.03 -6.04 -3.95
N LEU A 57 -0.19 -6.34 -2.64
CA LEU A 57 0.85 -6.86 -1.76
C LEU A 57 0.80 -8.39 -1.76
N ARG A 58 1.98 -9.03 -1.72
CA ARG A 58 2.07 -10.48 -1.49
C ARG A 58 2.50 -10.76 -0.05
N PRO A 59 2.03 -11.86 0.56
CA PRO A 59 2.57 -12.31 1.85
C PRO A 59 4.08 -12.51 1.71
N GLY A 60 4.88 -11.71 2.43
CA GLY A 60 6.34 -11.71 2.35
C GLY A 60 7.00 -10.56 1.58
N ASP A 61 6.23 -9.68 0.92
CA ASP A 61 6.77 -8.44 0.31
C ASP A 61 7.13 -7.35 1.36
N VAL A 62 6.85 -7.61 2.64
CA VAL A 62 7.19 -6.75 3.79
C VAL A 62 8.68 -6.86 4.17
N ALA A 63 9.61 -6.65 3.23
CA ALA A 63 11.02 -6.35 3.55
C ALA A 63 11.90 -6.06 2.33
N SER A 64 11.52 -6.44 1.12
CA SER A 64 12.46 -6.41 0.00
C SER A 64 11.75 -5.99 -1.27
N LYS A 65 11.75 -4.67 -1.48
CA LYS A 65 11.72 -3.99 -2.79
C LYS A 65 10.54 -4.39 -3.71
N PRO A 66 9.56 -3.51 -3.95
CA PRO A 66 8.61 -3.75 -5.03
C PRO A 66 9.38 -3.79 -6.38
N PRO A 67 8.93 -4.61 -7.35
CA PRO A 67 9.54 -4.67 -8.68
C PRO A 67 9.45 -3.35 -9.44
#